data_AF-A0A1Y4QMH8-F1
#
_entry.id   AF-A0A1Y4QMH8-F1
#
_cell.length_a   1.000
_cell.length_b   1.000
_cell.length_c   1.000
_cell.angle_alpha   90.00
_cell.angle_beta   90.00
_cell.angle_gamma   90.00
#
_symmetry.space_group_name_H-M   'P 1'
#
loop_
_entity.id
_entity.type
_entity.pdbx_description
1 polymer ?
#
loop_
_entity_poly.entity_id
_entity_poly.type
_entity_poly.pdbx_seq_one_letter_code
_entity_poly.pdbx_strand_id
1 'polypeptide(L)'
;MHIITIICLILFLLCLFIPMNKKISRYHIPLAWSLVAFSIIHGILETRNAAMIIGKLAWLSLLIVIIFAYILKRNNLKWKKYHISLSIIFSILVVIHIIHAITL
;
A
#
# COMPACT_ATOMS: atom_id res chain seq x y z
N MET A 1 -5.38 11.47 14.15
CA MET A 1 -5.98 10.59 13.12
C MET A 1 -5.78 11.12 11.71
N HIS A 2 -6.45 12.23 11.35
CA HIS A 2 -6.44 12.75 9.98
C HIS A 2 -5.06 12.99 9.36
N ILE A 3 -4.08 13.46 10.15
CA ILE A 3 -2.71 13.69 9.67
C ILE A 3 -2.06 12.39 9.17
N ILE A 4 -2.18 11.29 9.91
CA ILE A 4 -1.59 9.99 9.55
C ILE A 4 -2.30 9.43 8.31
N THR A 5 -3.62 9.56 8.24
CA THR A 5 -4.40 9.17 7.06
C THR A 5 -3.95 9.93 5.81
N ILE A 6 -3.76 11.26 5.91
CA ILE A 6 -3.25 12.09 4.81
C ILE A 6 -1.84 11.63 4.40
N ILE A 7 -0.95 11.37 5.35
CA ILE A 7 0.39 10.85 5.08
C ILE A 7 0.33 9.51 4.33
N CYS A 8 -0.51 8.57 4.80
CA CYS A 8 -0.70 7.28 4.12
C CYS A 8 -1.21 7.46 2.69
N LEU A 9 -2.16 8.37 2.47
CA LEU A 9 -2.73 8.64 1.15
C LEU A 9 -1.68 9.25 0.21
N ILE A 10 -0.89 10.22 0.68
CA ILE A 10 0.21 10.80 -0.09
C ILE A 10 1.26 9.72 -0.44
N LEU A 11 1.68 8.91 0.54
CA LEU A 11 2.64 7.83 0.31
C LEU A 11 2.13 6.78 -0.68
N PHE A 12 0.84 6.44 -0.60
CA PHE A 12 0.19 5.53 -1.53
C PHE A 12 0.22 6.07 -2.97
N LEU A 13 -0.19 7.34 -3.16
CA LEU A 13 -0.15 7.99 -4.47
C LEU A 13 1.28 8.10 -5.01
N LEU A 14 2.24 8.48 -4.17
CA LEU A 14 3.65 8.51 -4.56
C LEU A 14 4.13 7.12 -5.00
N CYS A 15 3.77 6.06 -4.29
CA CYS A 15 4.13 4.69 -4.69
C CYS A 15 3.50 4.27 -6.04
N LEU A 16 2.33 4.81 -6.39
CA LEU A 16 1.66 4.55 -7.67
C LEU A 16 2.36 5.25 -8.84
N PHE A 17 2.72 6.53 -8.67
CA PHE A 17 3.20 7.38 -9.77
C PHE A 17 4.73 7.38 -9.92
N ILE A 18 5.50 7.28 -8.84
CA ILE A 18 6.98 7.32 -8.89
C ILE A 18 7.59 6.27 -9.82
N PRO A 19 7.12 5.01 -9.87
CA PRO A 19 7.66 4.01 -10.79
C PRO A 19 7.57 4.39 -12.27
N MET A 20 6.68 5.32 -12.64
CA MET A 20 6.55 5.82 -14.01
C MET A 20 7.73 6.71 -14.42
N ASN A 21 8.41 7.33 -13.45
CA ASN A 21 9.57 8.17 -13.70
C ASN A 21 10.87 7.47 -13.27
N LYS A 22 11.66 7.02 -14.26
CA LYS A 22 12.91 6.28 -14.05
C LYS A 22 13.91 7.00 -13.15
N LYS A 23 13.95 8.35 -13.15
CA LYS A 23 14.91 9.13 -12.35
C LYS A 23 14.65 9.03 -10.85
N ILE A 24 13.39 8.96 -10.46
CA ILE A 24 12.96 8.94 -9.06
C ILE A 24 12.48 7.57 -8.59
N SER A 25 12.40 6.58 -9.48
CA SER A 25 12.01 5.20 -9.16
C SER A 25 12.86 4.57 -8.04
N ARG A 26 14.10 5.02 -7.84
CA ARG A 26 14.95 4.59 -6.70
C ARG A 26 14.33 4.88 -5.33
N TYR A 27 13.49 5.91 -5.22
CA TYR A 27 12.82 6.29 -3.97
C TYR A 27 11.56 5.45 -3.70
N HIS A 28 11.11 4.62 -4.66
CA HIS A 28 9.91 3.80 -4.47
C HIS A 28 10.05 2.82 -3.29
N ILE A 29 11.21 2.17 -3.15
CA ILE A 29 11.44 1.17 -2.09
C ILE A 29 11.33 1.79 -0.69
N PRO A 30 12.06 2.88 -0.35
CA PRO A 30 11.92 3.49 0.97
C PRO A 30 10.50 4.02 1.22
N LEU A 31 9.84 4.58 0.20
CA LEU A 31 8.46 5.07 0.33
C LEU A 31 7.45 3.94 0.59
N ALA A 32 7.63 2.77 -0.04
CA ALA A 32 6.78 1.61 0.21
C ALA A 32 6.94 1.10 1.67
N TRP A 33 8.16 1.11 2.21
CA TRP A 33 8.40 0.78 3.62
C TRP A 33 7.79 1.83 4.56
N SER A 34 7.93 3.12 4.25
CA SER A 34 7.24 4.16 5.01
C SER A 34 5.72 3.97 4.98
N LEU A 35 5.15 3.64 3.83
CA LEU A 35 3.71 3.38 3.70
C LEU A 35 3.26 2.24 4.62
N VAL A 36 4.02 1.14 4.70
CA VAL A 36 3.73 0.05 5.65
C VAL A 36 3.73 0.58 7.08
N ALA A 37 4.81 1.24 7.51
CA ALA A 37 4.93 1.72 8.88
C ALA A 37 3.77 2.64 9.28
N PHE A 38 3.44 3.63 8.45
CA PHE A 38 2.34 4.55 8.73
C PHE A 38 0.96 3.85 8.65
N SER A 39 0.77 2.89 7.75
CA SER A 39 -0.47 2.11 7.67
C SER A 39 -0.72 1.25 8.93
N ILE A 40 0.34 0.69 9.51
CA ILE A 40 0.28 -0.05 10.78
C ILE A 40 -0.12 0.88 11.91
N ILE A 41 0.58 2.03 12.03
CA ILE A 41 0.31 3.02 13.07
C ILE A 41 -1.14 3.52 12.94
N HIS A 42 -1.59 3.81 11.71
CA HIS A 42 -2.98 4.19 11.46
C HIS A 42 -3.96 3.12 11.96
N GLY A 43 -3.75 1.86 11.58
CA GLY A 43 -4.63 0.75 11.97
C GLY A 43 -4.64 0.45 13.47
N ILE A 44 -3.50 0.59 14.17
CA ILE A 44 -3.43 0.41 15.63
C ILE A 44 -4.20 1.51 16.35
N LEU A 45 -4.07 2.76 15.89
CA LEU A 45 -4.74 3.87 16.54
C LEU A 45 -6.26 3.87 16.24
N GLU A 46 -6.69 3.28 15.12
CA GLU A 46 -8.10 3.21 14.68
C GLU A 46 -8.78 1.93 15.23
N THR A 47 -9.29 2.00 16.46
CA THR A 47 -9.70 0.82 17.24
C THR A 47 -11.21 0.52 17.22
N ARG A 48 -12.06 1.34 16.60
CA ARG A 48 -13.53 1.26 16.81
C ARG A 48 -14.40 1.18 15.57
N ASN A 49 -13.84 1.15 14.36
CA ASN A 49 -14.64 1.26 13.14
C ASN A 49 -14.88 -0.07 12.41
N ALA A 50 -16.09 -0.21 11.83
CA ALA A 50 -16.47 -1.38 11.02
C ALA A 50 -15.57 -1.57 9.78
N ALA A 51 -14.95 -0.50 9.29
CA ALA A 51 -13.96 -0.54 8.21
C ALA A 51 -12.62 -1.19 8.59
N MET A 52 -12.42 -1.57 9.85
CA MET A 52 -11.16 -2.13 10.35
C MET A 52 -10.80 -3.48 9.74
N ILE A 53 -11.77 -4.33 9.40
CA ILE A 53 -11.48 -5.64 8.78
C ILE A 53 -10.86 -5.44 7.39
N ILE A 54 -11.46 -4.55 6.58
CA ILE A 54 -10.96 -4.24 5.23
C ILE A 54 -9.61 -3.53 5.32
N GLY A 55 -9.47 -2.58 6.26
CA GLY A 55 -8.19 -1.94 6.56
C GLY A 55 -7.13 -2.96 6.94
N LYS A 56 -7.51 -4.00 7.71
CA LYS A 56 -6.63 -5.10 8.10
C LYS A 56 -6.21 -5.99 6.92
N LEU A 57 -7.08 -6.18 5.94
CA LEU A 57 -6.73 -6.91 4.73
C LEU A 57 -5.81 -6.09 3.82
N ALA A 58 -5.99 -4.76 3.76
CA ALA A 58 -5.19 -3.88 2.92
C ALA A 58 -3.71 -3.84 3.32
N TRP A 59 -3.37 -3.61 4.59
CA TRP A 59 -1.96 -3.62 5.03
C TRP A 59 -1.32 -5.02 4.97
N LEU A 60 -2.08 -6.10 5.20
CA LEU A 60 -1.59 -7.48 4.97
C LEU A 60 -1.26 -7.69 3.48
N SER A 61 -2.13 -7.25 2.57
CA SER A 61 -1.86 -7.29 1.14
C SER A 61 -0.62 -6.48 0.77
N LEU A 62 -0.41 -5.31 1.38
CA LEU A 62 0.78 -4.50 1.17
C LEU A 62 2.06 -5.23 1.61
N LEU A 63 2.03 -5.90 2.76
CA LEU A 63 3.14 -6.70 3.25
C LEU A 63 3.48 -7.84 2.28
N ILE A 64 2.45 -8.52 1.75
CA ILE A 64 2.62 -9.57 0.74
C ILE A 64 3.28 -9.02 -0.52
N VAL A 65 2.83 -7.86 -1.03
CA VAL A 65 3.44 -7.21 -2.21
C VAL A 65 4.95 -6.99 -2.00
N ILE A 66 5.33 -6.51 -0.81
CA ILE A 66 6.73 -6.23 -0.47
C ILE A 66 7.54 -7.51 -0.35
N ILE A 67 7.06 -8.51 0.38
CA ILE A 67 7.76 -9.79 0.54
C ILE A 67 7.98 -10.45 -0.82
N PHE A 68 6.94 -10.52 -1.67
CA PHE A 68 7.07 -11.08 -3.02
C PHE A 68 8.03 -10.27 -3.91
N ALA A 69 8.09 -8.95 -3.72
CA ALA A 69 9.02 -8.10 -4.45
C ALA A 69 10.49 -8.44 -4.13
N TYR A 70 10.79 -8.89 -2.91
CA TYR A 70 12.15 -9.31 -2.50
C TYR A 70 12.47 -10.77 -2.84
N ILE A 71 11.50 -11.69 -2.72
CA ILE A 71 11.72 -13.12 -2.96
C ILE A 71 12.00 -13.41 -4.45
N LEU A 72 11.24 -12.78 -5.34
CA LEU A 72 11.37 -13.00 -6.77
C LEU A 72 12.51 -12.10 -7.32
N LYS A 73 13.35 -12.64 -8.22
CA LYS A 73 14.38 -11.83 -8.90
C LYS A 73 13.73 -10.71 -9.73
N ARG A 74 14.02 -9.45 -9.38
CA ARG A 74 13.50 -8.21 -10.00
C ARG A 74 13.62 -8.15 -11.52
N ASN A 75 14.56 -8.87 -12.13
CA ASN A 75 14.85 -8.82 -13.56
C ASN A 75 14.01 -9.78 -14.43
N ASN A 76 13.04 -10.51 -13.84
CA ASN A 76 12.18 -11.43 -14.58
C ASN A 76 10.88 -10.75 -15.01
N LEU A 77 10.44 -10.93 -16.26
CA LEU A 77 9.10 -10.51 -16.72
C LEU A 77 7.99 -11.04 -15.81
N LYS A 78 8.15 -12.26 -15.27
CA LYS A 78 7.23 -12.85 -14.29
C LYS A 78 7.17 -12.04 -13.00
N TRP A 79 8.31 -11.53 -12.50
CA TRP A 79 8.37 -10.66 -11.31
C TRP A 79 7.49 -9.43 -11.50
N LYS A 80 7.70 -8.73 -12.63
CA LYS A 80 6.95 -7.51 -12.95
C LYS A 80 5.45 -7.79 -13.04
N LYS A 81 5.05 -8.89 -13.68
CA LYS A 81 3.65 -9.30 -13.79
C LYS A 81 3.03 -9.51 -12.39
N TYR A 82 3.66 -10.33 -11.54
CA TYR A 82 3.14 -10.60 -10.19
C TYR A 82 3.09 -9.35 -9.32
N HIS A 83 4.15 -8.54 -9.34
CA HIS A 83 4.20 -7.31 -8.56
C HIS A 83 3.10 -6.34 -8.97
N ILE A 84 2.87 -6.12 -10.27
CA ILE A 84 1.77 -5.27 -10.76
C ILE A 84 0.41 -5.85 -10.37
N SER A 85 0.19 -7.15 -10.59
CA SER A 85 -1.09 -7.79 -10.24
C SER A 85 -1.41 -7.67 -8.76
N LEU A 86 -0.44 -7.92 -7.87
CA LEU A 86 -0.63 -7.77 -6.42
C LEU A 86 -0.86 -6.30 -6.04
N SER A 87 -0.16 -5.35 -6.66
CA SER A 87 -0.34 -3.92 -6.43
C SER A 87 -1.73 -3.42 -6.87
N ILE A 88 -2.31 -3.99 -7.93
CA ILE A 88 -3.70 -3.70 -8.34
C ILE A 88 -4.68 -4.20 -7.28
N ILE A 89 -4.52 -5.44 -6.80
CA ILE A 89 -5.37 -6.00 -5.74
C ILE A 89 -5.30 -5.13 -4.47
N PHE A 90 -4.08 -4.77 -4.06
CA PHE A 90 -3.87 -3.86 -2.93
C PHE A 90 -4.56 -2.51 -3.14
N SER A 91 -4.43 -1.91 -4.32
CA SER A 91 -5.05 -0.61 -4.63
C SER A 91 -6.58 -0.67 -4.56
N ILE A 92 -7.18 -1.76 -5.07
CA ILE A 92 -8.63 -1.98 -4.97
C ILE A 92 -9.05 -2.11 -3.50
N LEU A 93 -8.32 -2.86 -2.68
CA LEU A 93 -8.60 -3.00 -1.25
C LEU A 93 -8.54 -1.64 -0.52
N VAL A 94 -7.58 -0.78 -0.87
CA VAL A 94 -7.48 0.58 -0.32
C VAL A 94 -8.72 1.42 -0.70
N VAL A 95 -9.14 1.37 -1.96
CA VAL A 95 -10.35 2.10 -2.41
C VAL A 95 -11.59 1.61 -1.68
N ILE A 96 -11.78 0.29 -1.56
CA ILE A 96 -12.91 -0.30 -0.82
C ILE A 96 -12.85 0.13 0.65
N HIS A 97 -11.68 0.12 1.28
CA HIS A 97 -11.51 0.55 2.67
C HIS A 97 -11.93 2.01 2.85
N ILE A 98 -11.51 2.91 1.94
CA ILE A 98 -11.87 4.33 1.98
C ILE A 98 -13.38 4.51 1.80
N ILE A 99 -13.99 3.86 0.81
CA ILE A 99 -15.44 3.94 0.57
C ILE A 99 -16.17 3.47 1.83
N HIS A 100 -15.82 2.30 2.36
CA HIS A 100 -16.47 1.73 3.54
C HIS A 100 -16.31 2.62 4.78
N ALA A 101 -15.14 3.26 4.95
CA ALA A 101 -14.89 4.20 6.05
C ALA A 101 -15.64 5.54 5.92
N ILE A 102 -16.08 5.91 4.72
CA ILE A 102 -16.89 7.13 4.48
C ILE A 102 -18.38 6.81 4.59
N THR A 103 -18.81 5.64 4.12
CA THR A 103 -20.22 5.25 4.07
C THR A 103 -20.78 4.73 5.38
N LEU A 104 -19.92 4.23 6.28
CA LEU A 104 -20.29 3.48 7.48
C LEU A 104 -19.56 4.01 8.71
#